data_AF-A0A816DB27-F1
#
_entry.id   AF-A0A816DB27-F1
#
_cell.length_a   1.000
_cell.length_b   1.000
_cell.length_c   1.000
_cell.angle_alpha   90.00
_cell.angle_beta   90.00
_cell.angle_gamma   90.00
#
_symmetry.space_group_name_H-M   'P 1'
#
loop_
_entity.id
_entity.type
_entity.pdbx_description
1 polymer ?
#
loop_
_entity_poly.entity_id
_entity_poly.type
_entity_poly.pdbx_seq_one_letter_code
_entity_poly.pdbx_strand_id
1 'polypeptide(L)'
;MFTMTDSSININDENLEDLTVIWLDENINKTNDCLDTKTRLRYVINYLKTFIDPDECIDYITSISNERVFLIISGSFGENIIPLISDLKQILSIYIFCSNKFKYEQWAHNYEKIQG
;
A
#
# COMPACT_ATOMS: atom_id res chain seq x y z
N MET A 1 35.89 -27.19 -12.88
CA MET A 1 34.52 -27.15 -13.45
C MET A 1 33.57 -27.30 -12.29
N PHE A 2 33.14 -26.18 -11.69
CA PHE A 2 32.22 -26.18 -10.56
C PHE A 2 30.79 -26.14 -11.12
N THR A 3 30.01 -27.18 -10.86
CA THR A 3 28.59 -27.21 -11.21
C THR A 3 27.80 -26.45 -10.15
N MET A 4 27.09 -25.42 -10.61
CA MET A 4 26.21 -24.57 -9.82
C MET A 4 25.07 -25.39 -9.20
N THR A 5 24.84 -25.22 -7.91
CA THR A 5 23.58 -25.55 -7.26
C THR A 5 22.61 -24.40 -7.54
N ASP A 6 21.66 -24.60 -8.44
CA ASP A 6 20.48 -23.73 -8.52
C ASP A 6 19.46 -24.24 -7.50
N SER A 7 19.68 -23.86 -6.24
CA SER A 7 18.66 -23.95 -5.21
C SER A 7 17.75 -22.75 -5.43
N SER A 8 16.58 -22.97 -6.01
CA SER A 8 15.54 -21.95 -6.10
C SER A 8 15.31 -21.37 -4.70
N ILE A 9 15.75 -20.13 -4.49
CA ILE A 9 15.53 -19.41 -3.24
C ILE A 9 14.02 -19.17 -3.16
N ASN A 10 13.34 -19.96 -2.32
CA ASN A 10 12.03 -19.61 -1.83
C ASN A 10 12.23 -18.43 -0.87
N ILE A 11 12.19 -17.21 -1.42
CA ILE A 11 12.18 -15.99 -0.61
C ILE A 11 10.80 -16.00 0.04
N ASN A 12 10.73 -16.38 1.31
CA ASN A 12 9.52 -16.22 2.11
C ASN A 12 8.95 -14.82 1.84
N ASP A 13 7.67 -14.75 1.47
CA ASP A 13 6.92 -13.50 1.21
C ASP A 13 6.71 -12.67 2.50
N GLU A 14 7.47 -12.99 3.55
CA GLU A 14 7.46 -12.37 4.86
C GLU A 14 8.19 -11.04 4.79
N ASN A 15 7.55 -9.98 5.28
CA ASN A 15 8.24 -8.72 5.46
C ASN A 15 9.26 -8.87 6.59
N LEU A 16 10.52 -8.52 6.32
CA LEU A 16 11.59 -8.48 7.32
C LEU A 16 11.80 -7.08 7.89
N GLU A 17 10.96 -6.12 7.48
CA GLU A 17 11.00 -4.72 7.88
C GLU A 17 9.91 -4.41 8.92
N ASP A 18 10.14 -3.38 9.75
CA ASP A 18 9.12 -2.88 10.68
C ASP A 18 7.99 -2.11 9.98
N LEU A 19 8.11 -1.88 8.66
CA LEU A 19 7.19 -1.10 7.84
C LEU A 19 6.79 -1.90 6.59
N THR A 20 5.50 -2.05 6.37
CA THR A 20 4.93 -2.49 5.08
C THR A 20 4.36 -1.28 4.35
N VAL A 21 4.74 -1.10 3.08
CA VAL A 21 4.04 -0.17 2.19
C VAL A 21 2.97 -0.93 1.43
N ILE A 22 1.74 -0.44 1.53
CA ILE A 22 0.58 -0.99 0.82
C ILE A 22 0.12 0.01 -0.22
N TRP A 23 -0.21 -0.44 -1.42
CA TRP A 23 -0.92 0.38 -2.41
C TRP A 23 -2.24 -0.28 -2.84
N LEU A 24 -3.35 0.34 -2.45
CA LEU A 24 -4.71 -0.03 -2.83
C LEU A 24 -5.20 0.88 -3.98
N ASP A 25 -5.34 0.32 -5.18
CA ASP A 25 -5.83 1.04 -6.36
C ASP A 25 -6.41 0.08 -7.40
N GLU A 26 -7.63 0.37 -7.86
CA GLU A 26 -8.35 -0.46 -8.84
C GLU A 26 -7.65 -0.51 -10.22
N ASN A 27 -6.76 0.45 -10.47
CA ASN A 27 -6.07 0.66 -11.75
C ASN A 27 -4.56 0.36 -11.69
N ILE A 28 -4.07 -0.19 -10.59
CA ILE A 28 -2.62 -0.36 -10.33
C ILE A 28 -1.83 -1.08 -11.42
N ASN A 29 -2.49 -1.93 -12.21
CA ASN A 29 -1.89 -2.66 -13.34
C ASN A 29 -2.54 -2.31 -14.69
N LYS A 30 -3.34 -1.25 -14.77
CA LYS A 30 -4.18 -0.91 -15.94
C LYS A 30 -3.71 0.34 -16.70
N THR A 31 -3.08 1.29 -16.03
CA THR A 31 -2.66 2.57 -16.63
C THR A 31 -1.14 2.71 -16.64
N ASN A 32 -0.60 3.42 -17.63
CA ASN A 32 0.84 3.70 -17.70
C ASN A 32 1.31 4.49 -16.46
N ASP A 33 0.52 5.45 -16.00
CA ASP A 33 0.85 6.24 -14.80
C ASP A 33 0.98 5.35 -13.54
N CYS A 34 0.08 4.38 -13.37
CA CYS A 34 0.18 3.42 -12.27
C CYS A 34 1.39 2.49 -12.43
N LEU A 35 1.67 2.01 -13.64
CA LEU A 35 2.82 1.13 -13.91
C LEU A 35 4.16 1.85 -13.66
N ASP A 36 4.29 3.09 -14.13
CA ASP A 36 5.48 3.92 -13.93
C ASP A 36 5.68 4.25 -12.45
N THR A 37 4.59 4.61 -11.76
CA THR A 37 4.63 4.88 -10.31
C THR A 37 4.98 3.62 -9.53
N LYS A 38 4.42 2.46 -9.88
CA LYS A 38 4.73 1.16 -9.26
C LYS A 38 6.19 0.78 -9.45
N THR A 39 6.71 1.02 -10.64
CA THR A 39 8.12 0.81 -10.96
C THR A 39 8.99 1.70 -10.07
N ARG A 40 8.68 3.00 -9.99
CA ARG A 40 9.41 3.95 -9.13
C ARG A 40 9.35 3.58 -7.65
N LEU A 41 8.17 3.22 -7.14
CA LEU A 41 8.01 2.80 -5.74
C LEU A 41 8.87 1.57 -5.42
N ARG A 42 8.90 0.57 -6.30
CA ARG A 42 9.75 -0.62 -6.11
C ARG A 42 11.25 -0.34 -6.13
N TYR A 43 11.69 0.77 -6.72
CA TYR A 43 13.11 1.15 -6.69
C TYR A 43 13.55 1.71 -5.33
N VAL A 44 12.62 2.28 -4.55
CA VAL A 44 12.91 2.91 -3.25
C VAL A 44 12.38 2.13 -2.06
N ILE A 45 11.42 1.24 -2.29
CA ILE A 45 10.74 0.47 -1.24
C ILE A 45 11.01 -1.01 -1.47
N ASN A 46 11.56 -1.65 -0.44
CA ASN A 46 11.88 -3.08 -0.48
C ASN A 46 10.63 -3.95 -0.42
N TYR A 47 9.67 -3.60 0.43
CA TYR A 47 8.43 -4.38 0.60
C TYR A 47 7.18 -3.57 0.23
N LEU A 48 6.73 -3.74 -1.01
CA LEU A 48 5.51 -3.15 -1.56
C LEU A 48 4.45 -4.24 -1.82
N LYS A 49 3.37 -4.23 -1.05
CA LYS A 49 2.16 -5.03 -1.30
C LYS A 49 1.14 -4.20 -2.07
N THR A 50 0.42 -4.82 -3.01
CA THR A 50 -0.56 -4.13 -3.85
C THR A 50 -1.90 -4.85 -3.82
N PHE A 51 -2.99 -4.10 -3.69
CA PHE A 51 -4.35 -4.62 -3.68
C PHE A 51 -5.21 -3.89 -4.70
N ILE A 52 -6.15 -4.63 -5.29
CA ILE A 52 -7.21 -4.09 -6.17
C ILE A 52 -8.55 -4.20 -5.43
N ASP A 53 -8.70 -5.23 -4.59
CA ASP A 53 -9.85 -5.46 -3.74
C ASP A 53 -9.66 -4.78 -2.36
N PRO A 54 -10.57 -3.87 -1.95
CA PRO A 54 -10.49 -3.23 -0.65
C PRO A 54 -10.67 -4.17 0.53
N ASP A 55 -11.49 -5.22 0.41
CA ASP A 55 -11.76 -6.16 1.49
C ASP A 55 -10.51 -7.00 1.77
N GLU A 56 -9.86 -7.51 0.72
CA GLU A 56 -8.56 -8.21 0.86
C GLU A 56 -7.48 -7.32 1.49
N CYS A 57 -7.49 -6.02 1.14
CA CYS A 57 -6.56 -5.05 1.71
C CYS A 57 -6.80 -4.85 3.23
N ILE A 58 -8.06 -4.73 3.66
CA ILE A 58 -8.43 -4.57 5.07
C ILE A 58 -8.10 -5.83 5.85
N ASP A 59 -8.43 -6.99 5.32
CA ASP A 59 -8.12 -8.29 5.95
C ASP A 59 -6.61 -8.44 6.16
N TYR A 60 -5.81 -8.06 5.16
CA TYR A 60 -4.37 -8.08 5.30
C TYR A 60 -3.88 -7.10 6.38
N ILE A 61 -4.31 -5.84 6.35
CA ILE A 61 -3.91 -4.82 7.35
C ILE A 61 -4.26 -5.27 8.78
N THR A 62 -5.43 -5.86 8.97
CA THR A 62 -5.90 -6.31 10.28
C THR A 62 -5.22 -7.60 10.75
N SER A 63 -4.70 -8.41 9.83
CA SER A 63 -3.88 -9.59 10.15
C SER A 63 -2.45 -9.26 10.61
N ILE A 64 -1.95 -8.06 10.31
CA ILE A 64 -0.62 -7.61 10.72
C ILE A 64 -0.62 -7.30 12.22
N SER A 65 0.28 -7.98 12.95
CA SER A 65 0.42 -7.84 14.41
C SER A 65 1.65 -7.03 14.82
N ASN A 66 2.74 -7.08 14.07
CA ASN A 66 4.05 -6.56 14.50
C ASN A 66 4.63 -5.46 13.60
N GLU A 67 3.97 -5.11 12.49
CA GLU A 67 4.48 -4.13 11.53
C GLU A 67 3.61 -2.88 11.48
N ARG A 68 4.21 -1.77 11.07
CA ARG A 68 3.52 -0.53 10.74
C ARG A 68 3.17 -0.53 9.27
N VAL A 69 2.07 0.13 8.91
CA VAL A 69 1.57 0.23 7.54
C VAL A 69 1.63 1.67 7.08
N PHE A 70 2.31 1.91 5.96
CA PHE A 70 2.15 3.12 5.16
C PHE A 70 1.23 2.80 3.97
N LEU A 71 0.03 3.36 3.98
CA LEU A 71 -0.98 3.06 2.96
C LEU A 71 -1.00 4.14 1.89
N ILE A 72 -0.83 3.75 0.64
CA ILE A 72 -1.14 4.54 -0.55
C ILE A 72 -2.52 4.08 -1.02
N ILE A 73 -3.48 4.99 -1.16
CA ILE A 73 -4.85 4.65 -1.56
C ILE A 73 -5.36 5.56 -2.67
N SER A 74 -6.04 4.99 -3.65
CA SER A 74 -6.70 5.80 -4.68
C SER A 74 -7.78 6.69 -4.06
N GLY A 75 -7.97 7.88 -4.63
CA GLY A 75 -9.08 8.75 -4.23
C GLY A 75 -10.47 8.13 -4.42
N SER A 76 -10.61 7.11 -5.28
CA SER A 76 -11.88 6.38 -5.47
C SER A 76 -12.23 5.48 -4.28
N PHE A 77 -11.25 4.96 -3.54
CA PHE A 77 -11.47 4.14 -2.36
C PHE A 77 -11.39 4.91 -1.04
N GLY A 78 -10.64 6.02 -1.01
CA GLY A 78 -10.33 6.76 0.22
C GLY A 78 -11.53 7.04 1.13
N GLU A 79 -12.60 7.62 0.58
CA GLU A 79 -13.78 8.05 1.35
C GLU A 79 -14.48 6.90 2.09
N ASN A 80 -14.49 5.69 1.51
CA ASN A 80 -15.18 4.54 2.09
C ASN A 80 -14.28 3.70 3.01
N ILE A 81 -12.98 3.64 2.71
CA ILE A 81 -12.05 2.74 3.39
C ILE A 81 -11.41 3.40 4.61
N ILE A 82 -11.06 4.68 4.52
CA ILE A 82 -10.36 5.38 5.60
C ILE A 82 -11.14 5.40 6.92
N PRO A 83 -12.47 5.58 6.97
CA PRO A 83 -13.23 5.47 8.22
C PRO A 83 -13.05 4.12 8.92
N LEU A 84 -12.80 3.04 8.18
CA LEU A 84 -12.69 1.68 8.71
C LEU A 84 -11.31 1.38 9.32
N ILE A 85 -10.27 2.03 8.79
CA ILE A 85 -8.86 1.70 9.12
C ILE A 85 -8.12 2.82 9.84
N SER A 86 -8.65 4.05 9.85
CA SER A 86 -7.95 5.23 10.37
C SER A 86 -7.55 5.11 11.84
N ASP A 87 -8.33 4.40 12.66
CA ASP A 87 -8.04 4.18 14.08
C ASP A 87 -7.12 2.98 14.35
N LEU A 88 -6.81 2.17 13.35
CA LEU A 88 -5.92 1.01 13.51
C LEU A 88 -4.51 1.47 13.88
N LYS A 89 -3.93 0.83 14.90
CA LYS A 89 -2.58 1.16 15.41
C LYS A 89 -1.48 0.82 14.40
N GLN A 90 -1.75 -0.18 13.56
CA GLN A 90 -0.89 -0.61 12.45
C GLN A 90 -0.67 0.56 11.49
N ILE A 91 -1.72 1.34 11.18
CA ILE A 91 -1.60 2.47 10.25
C ILE A 91 -0.71 3.55 10.84
N LEU A 92 0.42 3.78 10.18
CA LEU A 92 1.34 4.88 10.46
C LEU A 92 0.88 6.15 9.73
N SER A 93 0.60 6.03 8.44
CA SER A 93 0.19 7.15 7.61
C SER A 93 -0.54 6.65 6.36
N ILE A 94 -1.39 7.52 5.80
CA ILE A 94 -2.17 7.28 4.60
C ILE A 94 -1.85 8.39 3.60
N TYR A 95 -1.46 8.04 2.38
CA TYR A 95 -1.26 8.94 1.26
C TYR A 95 -2.34 8.70 0.21
N ILE A 96 -3.06 9.76 -0.18
CA ILE A 96 -4.11 9.66 -1.20
C ILE A 96 -3.49 9.91 -2.58
N PHE A 97 -3.44 8.85 -3.40
CA PHE A 97 -3.04 8.95 -4.80
C PHE A 97 -4.27 9.32 -5.65
N CYS A 98 -4.40 10.61 -5.98
CA CYS A 98 -5.50 11.08 -6.82
C CYS A 98 -5.05 12.24 -7.72
N SER A 99 -5.47 12.19 -8.99
CA SER A 99 -5.30 13.31 -9.93
C SER A 99 -6.23 14.48 -9.64
N ASN A 100 -7.34 14.27 -8.92
CA ASN A 100 -8.32 15.28 -8.57
C ASN A 100 -8.28 15.64 -7.08
N LYS A 101 -7.43 16.63 -6.75
CA LYS A 101 -7.20 17.07 -5.37
C LYS A 101 -8.42 17.64 -4.66
N PHE A 102 -9.23 18.39 -5.40
CA PHE A 102 -10.38 19.10 -4.85
C PHE A 102 -11.42 18.17 -4.21
N LYS A 103 -11.54 16.93 -4.70
CA LYS A 103 -12.53 15.98 -4.21
C LYS A 103 -12.16 15.37 -2.85
N TYR A 104 -10.87 15.09 -2.60
CA TYR A 104 -10.48 14.42 -1.35
C TYR A 104 -10.20 15.39 -0.20
N GLU A 105 -9.74 16.62 -0.48
CA GLU A 105 -9.49 17.64 0.54
C GLU A 105 -10.73 17.94 1.41
N GLN A 106 -11.94 17.78 0.84
CA GLN A 106 -13.22 18.01 1.52
C GLN A 106 -13.47 17.10 2.73
N TRP A 107 -12.86 15.92 2.81
CA TRP A 107 -13.04 15.00 3.94
C TRP A 107 -11.72 14.57 4.57
N ALA A 108 -10.59 14.70 3.86
CA ALA A 108 -9.28 14.25 4.34
C ALA A 108 -8.82 14.99 5.60
N HIS A 109 -9.19 16.27 5.77
CA HIS A 109 -8.84 17.07 6.94
C HIS A 109 -9.42 16.55 8.27
N ASN A 110 -10.39 15.63 8.21
CA ASN A 110 -10.96 14.99 9.40
C ASN A 110 -10.07 13.88 9.98
N TYR A 111 -8.97 13.51 9.30
CA TYR A 111 -8.13 12.37 9.68
C TYR A 111 -6.66 12.76 9.80
N GLU A 112 -6.12 12.67 11.03
CA GLU A 112 -4.74 13.10 11.34
C GLU A 112 -3.66 12.29 10.59
N LYS A 113 -3.95 11.03 10.23
CA LYS A 113 -2.98 10.12 9.59
C LYS A 113 -2.85 10.35 8.09
N ILE A 114 -3.74 11.15 7.47
CA ILE A 114 -3.67 11.44 6.04
C ILE A 114 -2.59 12.49 5.76
N GLN A 115 -1.81 12.26 4.70
CA GLN A 115 -0.75 13.15 4.22
C GLN A 115 -0.93 13.41 2.73
N GLY A 116 -0.61 14.63 2.28
CA GLY A 116 -0.62 15.05 0.88
C GLY A 116 -1.92 15.71 0.45
#